data_AF-A0A3A1Y5K4-F1
#
_entry.id   AF-A0A3A1Y5K4-F1
#
_cell.length_a   1.000
_cell.length_b   1.000
_cell.length_c   1.000
_cell.angle_alpha   90.00
_cell.angle_beta   90.00
_cell.angle_gamma   90.00
#
_symmetry.space_group_name_H-M   'P 1'
#
loop_
_entity.id
_entity.type
_entity.pdbx_description
1 polymer ?
#
loop_
_entity_poly.entity_id
_entity_poly.type
_entity_poly.pdbx_seq_one_letter_code
_entity_poly.pdbx_strand_id
1 'polypeptide(L)'
;MDKKITEMLRNNQRWARKRLKYNPNYFKDMAEGQTPDTLWIGCSDSRVPAEILTGNHPGQLFVHRNIANMVIHTDLNCMSVVQYAVEVLKVKDIVVCGHTNCGGIKAAADLQSRGLISNWLMHIQDLYSRHQTLLNSLNEKHRLDVVTRLNVAEQIWNLGRSSIIKDAWARGQDLTISGLVYDIEDGHLLEEGVDASNSEELEINYRNYIARLLTLTDQDLDQEAIDRIAKDKLAEDEEENNKENKTFSYLDYY
;
A
#
# COMPACT_ATOMS: atom_id res chain seq x y z
N MET A 1 21.15 24.33 17.68
CA MET A 1 20.45 23.31 16.88
C MET A 1 19.76 22.37 17.85
N ASP A 2 18.48 22.05 17.64
CA ASP A 2 17.72 21.14 18.50
C ASP A 2 18.47 19.80 18.69
N LYS A 3 18.46 19.24 19.91
CA LYS A 3 19.17 17.99 20.26
C LYS A 3 18.76 16.85 19.32
N LYS A 4 17.47 16.77 18.95
CA LYS A 4 16.94 15.73 18.06
C LYS A 4 17.48 15.83 16.62
N ILE A 5 17.53 17.02 16.05
CA ILE A 5 18.07 17.25 14.70
C ILE A 5 19.56 16.92 14.64
N THR A 6 20.30 17.28 15.70
CA THR A 6 21.72 16.97 15.81
C THR A 6 21.95 15.45 15.81
N GLU A 7 21.10 14.69 16.49
CA GLU A 7 21.14 13.23 16.47
C GLU A 7 20.79 12.65 15.09
N MET A 8 19.78 13.19 14.40
CA MET A 8 19.44 12.77 13.03
C MET A 8 20.63 12.95 12.06
N LEU A 9 21.33 14.09 12.15
CA LEU A 9 22.53 14.34 11.34
C LEU A 9 23.66 13.35 11.67
N ARG A 10 23.86 13.03 12.95
CA ARG A 10 24.84 12.01 13.36
C ARG A 10 24.46 10.61 12.87
N ASN A 11 23.17 10.26 12.91
CA ASN A 11 22.66 8.99 12.40
C ASN A 11 22.88 8.88 10.89
N ASN A 12 22.57 9.94 10.14
CA ASN A 12 22.82 10.02 8.71
C ASN A 12 24.31 9.87 8.36
N GLN A 13 25.20 10.59 9.07
CA GLN A 13 26.66 10.46 8.85
C GLN A 13 27.15 9.03 9.09
N ARG A 14 26.65 8.37 10.15
CA ARG A 14 27.00 6.96 10.42
C ARG A 14 26.47 6.03 9.32
N TRP A 15 25.24 6.22 8.88
CA TRP A 15 24.63 5.46 7.80
C TRP A 15 25.42 5.60 6.49
N ALA A 16 25.75 6.82 6.08
CA ALA A 16 26.49 7.08 4.84
C ALA A 16 27.88 6.42 4.84
N ARG A 17 28.62 6.54 5.96
CA ARG A 17 29.93 5.88 6.12
C ARG A 17 29.81 4.37 6.07
N LYS A 18 28.78 3.79 6.70
CA LYS A 18 28.53 2.34 6.65
C LYS A 18 28.30 1.90 5.20
N ARG A 19 27.38 2.55 4.47
CA ARG A 19 27.08 2.21 3.07
C ARG A 19 28.33 2.26 2.18
N LEU A 20 29.14 3.30 2.27
CA LEU A 20 30.39 3.43 1.51
C LEU A 20 31.46 2.40 1.87
N LYS A 21 31.47 1.90 3.12
CA LYS A 21 32.38 0.83 3.53
C LYS A 21 32.02 -0.50 2.84
N TYR A 22 30.73 -0.76 2.62
CA TYR A 22 30.25 -1.97 1.95
C TYR A 22 30.32 -1.85 0.42
N ASN A 23 29.86 -0.72 -0.14
CA ASN A 23 29.97 -0.42 -1.57
C ASN A 23 30.53 1.01 -1.74
N PRO A 24 31.82 1.17 -2.13
CA PRO A 24 32.44 2.48 -2.37
C PRO A 24 31.76 3.31 -3.47
N ASN A 25 31.02 2.67 -4.39
CA ASN A 25 30.30 3.33 -5.47
C ASN A 25 28.82 3.60 -5.15
N TYR A 26 28.32 3.20 -3.97
CA TYR A 26 26.89 3.25 -3.62
C TYR A 26 26.16 4.55 -4.00
N PHE A 27 26.75 5.70 -3.68
CA PHE A 27 26.14 7.00 -3.99
C PHE A 27 26.37 7.48 -5.42
N LYS A 28 27.39 6.94 -6.11
CA LYS A 28 27.57 7.17 -7.54
C LYS A 28 26.51 6.41 -8.32
N ASP A 29 26.36 5.12 -8.03
CA ASP A 29 25.33 4.25 -8.61
C ASP A 29 23.93 4.87 -8.41
N MET A 30 23.64 5.36 -7.20
CA MET A 30 22.37 6.04 -6.90
C MET A 30 22.18 7.38 -7.64
N ALA A 31 23.27 8.08 -7.99
CA ALA A 31 23.21 9.36 -8.68
C ALA A 31 23.07 9.22 -10.21
N GLU A 32 23.34 8.05 -10.77
CA GLU A 32 23.24 7.76 -12.20
C GLU A 32 21.78 7.74 -12.71
N GLY A 33 20.81 7.67 -11.81
CA GLY A 33 19.39 7.83 -12.10
C GLY A 33 18.53 6.85 -11.31
N GLN A 34 17.21 7.03 -11.43
CA GLN A 34 16.22 6.10 -10.94
C GLN A 34 15.29 5.72 -12.10
N THR A 35 14.98 4.43 -12.21
CA THR A 35 13.99 3.91 -13.14
C THR A 35 13.02 3.03 -12.34
N PRO A 36 12.22 3.63 -11.44
CA PRO A 36 11.24 2.87 -10.70
C PRO A 36 10.24 2.27 -11.70
N ASP A 37 9.91 1.00 -11.52
CA ASP A 37 8.88 0.32 -12.29
C ASP A 37 7.50 0.41 -11.63
N THR A 38 7.46 0.82 -10.36
CA THR A 38 6.26 0.83 -9.54
C THR A 38 6.07 2.17 -8.83
N LEU A 39 4.86 2.73 -8.90
CA LEU A 39 4.39 3.80 -8.02
C LEU A 39 3.67 3.19 -6.81
N TRP A 40 4.13 3.49 -5.60
CA TRP A 40 3.49 3.11 -4.35
C TRP A 40 2.76 4.31 -3.71
N ILE A 41 1.44 4.22 -3.60
CA ILE A 41 0.59 5.18 -2.89
C ILE A 41 0.21 4.56 -1.53
N GLY A 42 0.85 5.04 -0.47
CA GLY A 42 0.67 4.51 0.89
C GLY A 42 0.17 5.54 1.88
N CYS A 43 -0.09 5.08 3.10
CA CYS A 43 -0.45 5.98 4.20
C CYS A 43 0.77 6.74 4.73
N SER A 44 0.56 7.96 5.22
CA SER A 44 1.56 8.73 5.98
C SER A 44 1.92 8.11 7.34
N ASP A 45 1.28 7.01 7.74
CA ASP A 45 1.65 6.23 8.93
C ASP A 45 3.12 5.78 8.85
N SER A 46 3.89 6.07 9.89
CA SER A 46 5.34 5.87 9.90
C SER A 46 5.76 4.41 10.10
N ARG A 47 4.82 3.51 10.43
CA ARG A 47 5.14 2.09 10.72
C ARG A 47 5.45 1.27 9.48
N VAL A 48 5.14 1.80 8.29
CA VAL A 48 5.05 1.00 7.06
C VAL A 48 5.91 1.60 5.93
N PRO A 49 7.26 1.49 5.95
CA PRO A 49 8.11 1.89 4.83
C PRO A 49 7.98 0.89 3.67
N ALA A 50 7.59 1.35 2.48
CA ALA A 50 7.23 0.49 1.35
C ALA A 50 8.44 -0.36 0.87
N GLU A 51 9.61 0.26 0.86
CA GLU A 51 10.89 -0.36 0.50
C GLU A 51 11.25 -1.50 1.48
N ILE A 52 10.95 -1.34 2.77
CA ILE A 52 11.20 -2.39 3.76
C ILE A 52 10.20 -3.54 3.58
N LEU A 53 8.92 -3.21 3.37
CA LEU A 53 7.88 -4.23 3.19
C LEU A 53 8.13 -5.14 1.99
N THR A 54 8.58 -4.54 0.88
CA THR A 54 8.67 -5.23 -0.41
C THR A 54 10.08 -5.75 -0.71
N GLY A 55 11.04 -5.52 0.18
CA GLY A 55 12.46 -5.84 -0.05
C GLY A 55 13.12 -4.99 -1.15
N ASN A 56 12.42 -3.97 -1.67
CA ASN A 56 12.93 -3.10 -2.72
C ASN A 56 14.07 -2.19 -2.21
N HIS A 57 14.99 -1.90 -3.11
CA HIS A 57 16.10 -0.98 -2.90
C HIS A 57 15.71 0.47 -3.24
N PRO A 58 16.40 1.48 -2.66
CA PRO A 58 16.19 2.87 -3.02
C PRO A 58 16.28 3.09 -4.54
N GLY A 59 15.28 3.77 -5.12
CA GLY A 59 15.19 4.02 -6.57
C GLY A 59 14.36 3.01 -7.35
N GLN A 60 13.91 1.90 -6.73
CA GLN A 60 13.00 0.92 -7.36
C GLN A 60 11.52 1.28 -7.20
N LEU A 61 11.15 1.97 -6.11
CA LEU A 61 9.80 2.49 -5.90
C LEU A 61 9.76 4.01 -6.06
N PHE A 62 8.74 4.51 -6.76
CA PHE A 62 8.34 5.90 -6.69
C PHE A 62 7.21 6.02 -5.66
N VAL A 63 7.34 6.87 -4.65
CA VAL A 63 6.46 6.80 -3.46
C VAL A 63 5.67 8.08 -3.25
N HIS A 64 4.35 7.94 -3.08
CA HIS A 64 3.45 8.97 -2.55
C HIS A 64 2.90 8.54 -1.19
N ARG A 65 2.73 9.51 -0.29
CA ARG A 65 2.08 9.28 1.00
C ARG A 65 1.15 10.41 1.38
N ASN A 66 -0.07 10.05 1.75
CA ASN A 66 -1.01 10.93 2.42
C ASN A 66 -1.78 10.16 3.50
N ILE A 67 -2.57 10.85 4.31
CA ILE A 67 -3.29 10.20 5.42
C ILE A 67 -4.35 9.28 4.83
N ALA A 68 -4.30 7.99 5.19
CA ALA A 68 -5.20 6.95 4.69
C ALA A 68 -5.14 6.71 3.17
N ASN A 69 -3.98 6.93 2.54
CA ASN A 69 -3.64 6.46 1.18
C ASN A 69 -4.69 6.80 0.11
N MET A 70 -5.22 8.03 0.17
CA MET A 70 -6.32 8.50 -0.67
C MET A 70 -5.85 8.88 -2.08
N VAL A 71 -6.72 8.60 -3.05
CA VAL A 71 -6.64 9.08 -4.42
C VAL A 71 -7.92 9.87 -4.70
N ILE A 72 -7.86 11.18 -4.49
CA ILE A 72 -8.99 12.08 -4.71
C ILE A 72 -8.87 12.69 -6.11
N HIS A 73 -9.96 12.67 -6.88
CA HIS A 73 -9.97 13.11 -8.29
C HIS A 73 -9.42 14.52 -8.54
N THR A 74 -9.56 15.41 -7.55
CA THR A 74 -9.12 16.81 -7.63
C THR A 74 -7.93 17.12 -6.71
N ASP A 75 -7.31 16.11 -6.09
CA ASP A 75 -6.07 16.29 -5.35
C ASP A 75 -4.91 16.43 -6.34
N LEU A 76 -4.56 17.68 -6.65
CA LEU A 76 -3.47 18.00 -7.56
C LEU A 76 -2.13 17.45 -7.06
N ASN A 77 -1.95 17.23 -5.74
CA ASN A 77 -0.73 16.64 -5.21
C ASN A 77 -0.58 15.18 -5.69
N CYS A 78 -1.55 14.32 -5.33
CA CYS A 78 -1.55 12.92 -5.78
C CYS A 78 -1.59 12.80 -7.31
N MET A 79 -2.43 13.58 -8.00
CA MET A 79 -2.55 13.50 -9.46
C MET A 79 -1.27 13.93 -10.18
N SER A 80 -0.51 14.89 -9.64
CA SER A 80 0.79 15.26 -10.21
C SER A 80 1.80 14.12 -10.08
N VAL A 81 1.82 13.41 -8.95
CA VAL A 81 2.68 12.24 -8.74
C VAL A 81 2.31 11.11 -9.69
N VAL A 82 1.01 10.81 -9.83
CA VAL A 82 0.50 9.79 -10.75
C VAL A 82 0.85 10.13 -12.20
N GLN A 83 0.60 11.37 -12.64
CA GLN A 83 0.91 11.81 -13.99
C GLN A 83 2.40 11.71 -14.30
N TYR A 84 3.27 12.16 -13.38
CA TYR A 84 4.71 12.02 -13.55
C TYR A 84 5.15 10.55 -13.62
N ALA A 85 4.64 9.69 -12.74
CA ALA A 85 4.97 8.27 -12.73
C ALA A 85 4.59 7.58 -14.06
N VAL A 86 3.36 7.84 -14.54
CA VAL A 86 2.80 7.19 -15.73
C VAL A 86 3.38 7.76 -17.02
N GLU A 87 3.54 9.08 -17.11
CA GLU A 87 3.88 9.74 -18.37
C GLU A 87 5.38 10.01 -18.54
N VAL A 88 6.10 10.24 -17.43
CA VAL A 88 7.53 10.55 -17.47
C VAL A 88 8.36 9.33 -17.09
N LEU A 89 8.10 8.70 -15.95
CA LEU A 89 8.86 7.54 -15.48
C LEU A 89 8.47 6.24 -16.20
N LYS A 90 7.27 6.20 -16.78
CA LYS A 90 6.71 5.01 -17.46
C LYS A 90 6.70 3.78 -16.55
N VAL A 91 6.27 3.98 -15.29
CA VAL A 91 6.00 2.86 -14.38
C VAL A 91 5.01 1.89 -15.03
N LYS A 92 5.17 0.61 -14.73
CA LYS A 92 4.28 -0.47 -15.16
C LYS A 92 3.21 -0.77 -14.13
N ASP A 93 3.49 -0.48 -12.87
CA ASP A 93 2.61 -0.82 -11.76
C ASP A 93 2.30 0.40 -10.91
N ILE A 94 1.06 0.53 -10.47
CA ILE A 94 0.66 1.47 -9.42
C ILE A 94 -0.05 0.70 -8.32
N VAL A 95 0.54 0.71 -7.14
CA VAL A 95 -0.02 0.07 -5.95
C VAL A 95 -0.65 1.13 -5.07
N VAL A 96 -1.92 0.95 -4.70
CA VAL A 96 -2.52 1.64 -3.55
C VAL A 96 -2.52 0.68 -2.38
N CYS A 97 -1.73 0.99 -1.35
CA CYS A 97 -1.61 0.15 -0.17
C CYS A 97 -2.25 0.80 1.05
N GLY A 98 -3.34 0.19 1.52
CA GLY A 98 -3.91 0.41 2.84
C GLY A 98 -3.14 -0.34 3.93
N HIS A 99 -3.51 -0.13 5.18
CA HIS A 99 -2.99 -0.95 6.27
C HIS A 99 -3.98 -1.06 7.43
N THR A 100 -3.96 -2.20 8.12
CA THR A 100 -4.79 -2.43 9.31
C THR A 100 -4.44 -1.42 10.41
N ASN A 101 -5.40 -1.15 11.30
CA ASN A 101 -5.23 -0.21 12.41
C ASN A 101 -4.71 1.18 11.96
N CYS A 102 -5.24 1.68 10.85
CA CYS A 102 -4.90 2.99 10.30
C CYS A 102 -5.50 4.14 11.14
N GLY A 103 -4.64 5.06 11.59
CA GLY A 103 -5.07 6.21 12.38
C GLY A 103 -6.05 7.13 11.64
N GLY A 104 -5.89 7.28 10.31
CA GLY A 104 -6.81 8.07 9.48
C GLY A 104 -8.19 7.43 9.37
N ILE A 105 -8.25 6.11 9.14
CA ILE A 105 -9.51 5.35 9.08
C ILE A 105 -10.24 5.40 10.43
N LYS A 106 -9.51 5.19 11.54
CA LYS A 106 -10.07 5.31 12.90
C LYS A 106 -10.64 6.69 13.17
N ALA A 107 -9.88 7.74 12.83
CA ALA A 107 -10.32 9.12 13.00
C ALA A 107 -11.51 9.49 12.10
N ALA A 108 -11.69 8.84 10.95
CA ALA A 108 -12.86 9.01 10.11
C ALA A 108 -14.10 8.36 10.75
N ALA A 109 -13.94 7.16 11.33
CA ALA A 109 -15.02 6.36 11.89
C ALA A 109 -15.64 6.93 13.19
N ASP A 110 -14.86 7.63 14.02
CA ASP A 110 -15.37 8.18 15.28
C ASP A 110 -16.15 9.51 15.14
N LEU A 111 -16.23 10.05 13.92
CA LEU A 111 -16.97 11.26 13.55
C LEU A 111 -16.63 12.52 14.38
N GLN A 112 -15.51 12.53 15.12
CA GLN A 112 -15.10 13.71 15.86
C GLN A 112 -14.44 14.74 14.94
N SER A 113 -14.84 16.01 15.10
CA SER A 113 -14.19 17.12 14.39
C SER A 113 -12.77 17.33 14.91
N ARG A 114 -11.80 17.31 13.99
CA ARG A 114 -10.36 17.47 14.25
C ARG A 114 -9.76 18.63 13.44
N GLY A 115 -10.59 19.61 13.08
CA GLY A 115 -10.17 20.74 12.26
C GLY A 115 -9.91 20.34 10.81
N LEU A 116 -8.82 20.82 10.21
CA LEU A 116 -8.56 20.69 8.78
C LEU A 116 -8.55 19.24 8.29
N ILE A 117 -8.02 18.31 9.10
CA ILE A 117 -7.94 16.90 8.70
C ILE A 117 -9.32 16.26 8.55
N SER A 118 -10.35 16.76 9.24
CA SER A 118 -11.72 16.27 9.05
C SER A 118 -12.19 16.47 7.61
N ASN A 119 -11.80 17.56 6.94
CA ASN A 119 -12.17 17.78 5.54
C ASN A 119 -11.60 16.71 4.61
N TRP A 120 -10.35 16.30 4.86
CA TRP A 120 -9.71 15.22 4.13
C TRP A 120 -10.38 13.87 4.41
N LEU A 121 -10.73 13.62 5.67
CA LEU A 121 -11.36 12.36 6.09
C LEU A 121 -12.85 12.26 5.70
N MET A 122 -13.49 13.35 5.26
CA MET A 122 -14.87 13.32 4.76
C MET A 122 -15.04 12.30 3.62
N HIS A 123 -14.04 12.13 2.76
CA HIS A 123 -14.09 11.13 1.69
C HIS A 123 -14.23 9.69 2.20
N ILE A 124 -13.64 9.37 3.36
CA ILE A 124 -13.80 8.07 4.03
C ILE A 124 -15.12 8.01 4.79
N GLN A 125 -15.59 9.14 5.34
CA GLN A 125 -16.91 9.21 6.00
C GLN A 125 -18.05 9.01 5.00
N ASP A 126 -17.91 9.52 3.77
CA ASP A 126 -18.85 9.27 2.68
C ASP A 126 -18.88 7.78 2.33
N LEU A 127 -17.71 7.13 2.28
CA LEU A 127 -17.60 5.70 2.08
C LEU A 127 -18.30 4.92 3.21
N TYR A 128 -18.02 5.28 4.47
CA TYR A 128 -18.66 4.69 5.63
C TYR A 128 -20.19 4.80 5.54
N SER A 129 -20.68 5.99 5.17
CA SER A 129 -22.11 6.26 5.03
C SER A 129 -22.76 5.42 3.93
N ARG A 130 -22.08 5.25 2.78
CA ARG A 130 -22.57 4.41 1.67
C ARG A 130 -22.70 2.93 2.04
N HIS A 131 -21.83 2.43 2.91
CA HIS A 131 -21.81 1.02 3.33
C HIS A 131 -22.31 0.79 4.76
N GLN A 132 -23.06 1.75 5.32
CA GLN A 132 -23.46 1.75 6.73
C GLN A 132 -24.18 0.48 7.17
N THR A 133 -25.02 -0.12 6.31
CA THR A 133 -25.75 -1.36 6.61
C THR A 133 -24.79 -2.52 6.93
N LEU A 134 -23.78 -2.74 6.08
CA LEU A 134 -22.74 -3.75 6.31
C LEU A 134 -21.91 -3.40 7.55
N LEU A 135 -21.43 -2.16 7.61
CA LEU A 135 -20.48 -1.76 8.66
C LEU A 135 -21.09 -1.84 10.05
N ASN A 136 -22.40 -1.58 10.18
CA ASN A 136 -23.12 -1.69 11.43
C ASN A 136 -23.40 -3.15 11.85
N SER A 137 -23.36 -4.13 10.94
CA SER A 137 -23.53 -5.54 11.30
C SER A 137 -22.24 -6.21 11.78
N LEU A 138 -21.10 -5.55 11.64
CA LEU A 138 -19.79 -6.04 12.07
C LEU A 138 -19.39 -5.49 13.44
N ASN A 139 -18.57 -6.25 14.17
CA ASN A 139 -17.91 -5.77 15.37
C ASN A 139 -16.91 -4.63 15.07
N GLU A 140 -16.44 -3.92 16.09
CA GLU A 140 -15.59 -2.73 15.90
C GLU A 140 -14.27 -3.03 15.17
N LYS A 141 -13.59 -4.14 15.52
CA LYS A 141 -12.32 -4.53 14.88
C LYS A 141 -12.55 -4.79 13.39
N HIS A 142 -13.49 -5.69 13.09
CA HIS A 142 -13.83 -6.09 11.73
C HIS A 142 -14.35 -4.94 10.89
N ARG A 143 -15.11 -4.03 11.48
CA ARG A 143 -15.58 -2.83 10.81
C ARG A 143 -14.41 -1.97 10.32
N LEU A 144 -13.41 -1.72 11.16
CA LEU A 144 -12.25 -0.90 10.76
C LEU A 144 -11.43 -1.57 9.66
N ASP A 145 -11.27 -2.90 9.74
CA ASP A 145 -10.56 -3.67 8.72
C ASP A 145 -11.32 -3.65 7.39
N VAL A 146 -12.65 -3.86 7.42
CA VAL A 146 -13.50 -3.77 6.22
C VAL A 146 -13.54 -2.36 5.64
N VAL A 147 -13.58 -1.31 6.45
CA VAL A 147 -13.47 0.08 5.94
C VAL A 147 -12.12 0.33 5.29
N THR A 148 -11.03 -0.25 5.83
CA THR A 148 -9.70 -0.15 5.22
C THR A 148 -9.68 -0.82 3.84
N ARG A 149 -10.26 -2.01 3.73
CA ARG A 149 -10.40 -2.78 2.49
C ARG A 149 -11.26 -2.04 1.44
N LEU A 150 -12.42 -1.55 1.86
CA LEU A 150 -13.30 -0.71 1.03
C LEU A 150 -12.56 0.55 0.55
N ASN A 151 -11.80 1.20 1.43
CA ASN A 151 -11.04 2.41 1.08
C ASN A 151 -10.03 2.13 -0.03
N VAL A 152 -9.26 1.04 0.07
CA VAL A 152 -8.29 0.66 -0.97
C VAL A 152 -8.99 0.41 -2.30
N ALA A 153 -10.07 -0.37 -2.32
CA ALA A 153 -10.85 -0.63 -3.53
C ALA A 153 -11.37 0.65 -4.19
N GLU A 154 -11.87 1.58 -3.38
CA GLU A 154 -12.39 2.87 -3.86
C GLU A 154 -11.28 3.78 -4.37
N GLN A 155 -10.08 3.73 -3.78
CA GLN A 155 -8.94 4.47 -4.30
C GLN A 155 -8.44 3.90 -5.64
N ILE A 156 -8.47 2.58 -5.82
CA ILE A 156 -8.20 1.96 -7.12
C ILE A 156 -9.25 2.37 -8.15
N TRP A 157 -10.53 2.35 -7.77
CA TRP A 157 -11.63 2.85 -8.60
C TRP A 157 -11.42 4.31 -9.01
N ASN A 158 -11.02 5.16 -8.07
CA ASN A 158 -10.77 6.57 -8.34
C ASN A 158 -9.57 6.77 -9.28
N LEU A 159 -8.49 6.02 -9.04
CA LEU A 159 -7.27 6.04 -9.85
C LEU A 159 -7.55 5.64 -11.29
N GLY A 160 -8.18 4.47 -11.51
CA GLY A 160 -8.51 3.97 -12.84
C GLY A 160 -9.54 4.81 -13.59
N ARG A 161 -10.30 5.66 -12.88
CA ARG A 161 -11.22 6.63 -13.48
C ARG A 161 -10.61 7.97 -13.85
N SER A 162 -9.40 8.26 -13.36
CA SER A 162 -8.68 9.48 -13.71
C SER A 162 -8.41 9.55 -15.22
N SER A 163 -8.32 10.76 -15.76
CA SER A 163 -7.94 10.95 -17.17
C SER A 163 -6.56 10.36 -17.45
N ILE A 164 -5.62 10.50 -16.52
CA ILE A 164 -4.23 10.02 -16.65
C ILE A 164 -4.19 8.51 -16.96
N ILE A 165 -4.91 7.71 -16.16
CA ILE A 165 -4.89 6.24 -16.32
C ILE A 165 -5.70 5.81 -17.53
N LYS A 166 -6.87 6.42 -17.77
CA LYS A 166 -7.68 6.16 -18.97
C LYS A 166 -6.91 6.46 -20.25
N ASP A 167 -6.22 7.59 -20.31
CA ASP A 167 -5.42 7.98 -21.46
C ASP A 167 -4.21 7.05 -21.63
N ALA A 168 -3.68 6.48 -20.54
CA ALA A 168 -2.61 5.48 -20.58
C ALA A 168 -3.07 4.16 -21.17
N TRP A 169 -4.21 3.63 -20.71
CA TRP A 169 -4.79 2.42 -21.28
C TRP A 169 -5.25 2.63 -22.72
N ALA A 170 -5.87 3.77 -23.04
CA ALA A 170 -6.35 4.07 -24.38
C ALA A 170 -5.22 4.16 -25.43
N ARG A 171 -4.02 4.62 -25.02
CA ARG A 171 -2.83 4.64 -25.89
C ARG A 171 -2.05 3.31 -25.90
N GLY A 172 -2.56 2.26 -25.24
CA GLY A 172 -1.93 0.94 -25.19
C GLY A 172 -0.67 0.87 -24.32
N GLN A 173 -0.53 1.77 -23.34
CA GLN A 173 0.57 1.67 -22.37
C GLN A 173 0.31 0.48 -21.42
N ASP A 174 1.32 -0.38 -21.28
CA ASP A 174 1.33 -1.48 -20.30
C ASP A 174 1.38 -0.89 -18.89
N LEU A 175 0.24 -0.89 -18.21
CA LEU A 175 0.05 -0.28 -16.90
C LEU A 175 -1.01 -1.04 -16.11
N THR A 176 -0.64 -1.55 -14.95
CA THR A 176 -1.53 -2.22 -14.01
C THR A 176 -1.68 -1.38 -12.75
N ILE A 177 -2.90 -1.31 -12.21
CA ILE A 177 -3.16 -0.73 -10.90
C ILE A 177 -3.65 -1.83 -9.97
N SER A 178 -3.15 -1.86 -8.72
CA SER A 178 -3.43 -2.94 -7.76
C SER A 178 -3.67 -2.42 -6.35
N GLY A 179 -4.73 -2.92 -5.71
CA GLY A 179 -5.07 -2.63 -4.32
C GLY A 179 -4.51 -3.67 -3.36
N LEU A 180 -3.67 -3.23 -2.41
CA LEU A 180 -3.12 -4.08 -1.35
C LEU A 180 -3.51 -3.57 0.05
N VAL A 181 -3.57 -4.47 1.03
CA VAL A 181 -3.67 -4.13 2.44
C VAL A 181 -2.53 -4.78 3.21
N TYR A 182 -1.76 -3.97 3.93
CA TYR A 182 -0.72 -4.45 4.84
C TYR A 182 -1.30 -4.67 6.24
N ASP A 183 -1.17 -5.88 6.77
CA ASP A 183 -1.50 -6.13 8.16
C ASP A 183 -0.30 -5.80 9.06
N ILE A 184 -0.48 -4.84 9.96
CA ILE A 184 0.58 -4.37 10.84
C ILE A 184 0.87 -5.34 11.99
N GLU A 185 -0.03 -6.31 12.27
CA GLU A 185 0.12 -7.24 13.38
C GLU A 185 1.05 -8.40 13.01
N ASP A 186 0.98 -8.89 11.77
CA ASP A 186 1.75 -10.04 11.28
C ASP A 186 2.79 -9.69 10.20
N GLY A 187 2.64 -8.53 9.53
CA GLY A 187 3.58 -8.07 8.51
C GLY A 187 3.30 -8.57 7.10
N HIS A 188 2.12 -9.13 6.82
CA HIS A 188 1.77 -9.66 5.51
C HIS A 188 1.06 -8.62 4.63
N LEU A 189 1.37 -8.65 3.33
CA LEU A 189 0.62 -7.94 2.29
C LEU A 189 -0.48 -8.84 1.76
N LEU A 190 -1.70 -8.32 1.76
CA LEU A 190 -2.90 -8.98 1.28
C LEU A 190 -3.34 -8.32 -0.02
N GLU A 191 -3.56 -9.14 -1.04
CA GLU A 191 -4.17 -8.69 -2.28
C GLU A 191 -5.69 -8.65 -2.11
N GLU A 192 -6.29 -7.50 -2.40
CA GLU A 192 -7.73 -7.35 -2.27
C GLU A 192 -8.47 -7.84 -3.52
N GLY A 193 -7.81 -8.09 -4.65
CA GLY A 193 -8.47 -8.51 -5.90
C GLY A 193 -9.24 -7.37 -6.58
N VAL A 194 -8.78 -6.14 -6.35
CA VAL A 194 -9.15 -4.95 -7.13
C VAL A 194 -7.91 -4.50 -7.88
N ASP A 195 -7.53 -5.30 -8.87
CA ASP A 195 -6.50 -5.01 -9.85
C ASP A 195 -7.14 -4.74 -11.21
N ALA A 196 -6.45 -3.97 -12.06
CA ALA A 196 -6.90 -3.73 -13.43
C ALA A 196 -5.74 -3.28 -14.32
N SER A 197 -5.70 -3.80 -15.54
CA SER A 197 -4.81 -3.33 -16.61
C SER A 197 -5.58 -2.62 -17.74
N ASN A 198 -6.91 -2.51 -17.62
CA ASN A 198 -7.77 -1.72 -18.51
C ASN A 198 -9.10 -1.34 -17.82
N SER A 199 -9.91 -0.52 -18.51
CA SER A 199 -11.17 -0.01 -17.96
C SER A 199 -12.26 -1.07 -17.78
N GLU A 200 -12.26 -2.14 -18.59
CA GLU A 200 -13.26 -3.22 -18.48
C GLU A 200 -12.96 -4.09 -17.26
N GLU A 201 -11.70 -4.51 -17.10
CA GLU A 201 -11.22 -5.22 -15.91
C GLU A 201 -11.50 -4.42 -14.64
N LEU A 202 -11.22 -3.11 -14.64
CA LEU A 202 -11.52 -2.23 -13.50
C LEU A 202 -12.99 -2.32 -13.08
N GLU A 203 -13.91 -2.25 -14.04
CA GLU A 203 -15.34 -2.32 -13.78
C GLU A 203 -15.78 -3.67 -13.22
N ILE A 204 -15.27 -4.76 -13.80
CA ILE A 204 -15.61 -6.13 -13.38
C ILE A 204 -15.03 -6.43 -12.00
N ASN A 205 -13.72 -6.22 -11.82
CA ASN A 205 -13.00 -6.59 -10.60
C ASN A 205 -13.49 -5.77 -9.41
N TYR A 206 -13.67 -4.45 -9.59
CA TYR A 206 -14.23 -3.60 -8.55
C TYR A 206 -15.64 -4.05 -8.12
N ARG A 207 -16.55 -4.30 -9.07
CA ARG A 207 -17.93 -4.73 -8.74
C ARG A 207 -17.94 -6.08 -8.03
N ASN A 208 -17.17 -7.04 -8.51
CA ASN A 208 -17.07 -8.38 -7.91
C ASN A 208 -16.53 -8.29 -6.48
N TYR A 209 -15.47 -7.50 -6.29
CA TYR A 209 -14.87 -7.33 -4.99
C TYR A 209 -15.81 -6.63 -3.99
N ILE A 210 -16.45 -5.53 -4.39
CA ILE A 210 -17.43 -4.86 -3.53
C ILE A 210 -18.60 -5.80 -3.20
N ALA A 211 -19.10 -6.57 -4.16
CA ALA A 211 -20.15 -7.56 -3.92
C ALA A 211 -19.72 -8.61 -2.87
N ARG A 212 -18.47 -9.10 -2.96
CA ARG A 212 -17.89 -10.01 -1.96
C ARG A 212 -17.85 -9.35 -0.57
N LEU A 213 -17.28 -8.16 -0.45
CA LEU A 213 -17.18 -7.46 0.83
C LEU A 213 -18.55 -7.19 1.48
N LEU A 214 -19.56 -6.86 0.67
CA LEU A 214 -20.92 -6.60 1.14
C LEU A 214 -21.63 -7.81 1.74
N THR A 215 -21.10 -9.03 1.54
CA THR A 215 -21.64 -10.26 2.11
C THR A 215 -20.91 -10.76 3.35
N LEU A 216 -19.80 -10.12 3.73
CA LEU A 216 -18.97 -10.57 4.85
C LEU A 216 -19.68 -10.43 6.19
N THR A 217 -19.55 -11.47 7.00
CA THR A 217 -19.94 -11.50 8.41
C THR A 217 -18.72 -11.53 9.30
N ASP A 218 -18.91 -11.33 10.60
CA ASP A 218 -17.83 -11.49 11.59
C ASP A 218 -17.22 -12.91 11.53
N GLN A 219 -18.04 -13.94 11.28
CA GLN A 219 -17.57 -15.33 11.18
C GLN A 219 -16.70 -15.56 9.96
N ASP A 220 -17.04 -14.94 8.82
CA ASP A 220 -16.23 -15.05 7.59
C ASP A 220 -14.87 -14.39 7.78
N LEU A 221 -14.84 -13.23 8.44
CA LEU A 221 -13.60 -12.50 8.73
C LEU A 221 -12.69 -13.23 9.73
N ASP A 222 -13.28 -13.85 10.75
CA ASP A 222 -12.55 -14.72 11.68
C ASP A 222 -11.96 -15.93 10.94
N GLN A 223 -12.73 -16.55 10.03
CA GLN A 223 -12.26 -17.67 9.22
C GLN A 223 -11.15 -17.25 8.26
N GLU A 224 -11.27 -16.09 7.58
CA GLU A 224 -10.21 -15.52 6.73
C GLU A 224 -8.91 -15.31 7.53
N ALA A 225 -8.99 -14.91 8.80
CA ALA A 225 -7.81 -14.78 9.66
C ALA A 225 -7.19 -16.14 10.01
N ILE A 226 -8.01 -17.15 10.32
CA ILE A 226 -7.54 -18.51 10.62
C ILE A 226 -6.84 -19.11 9.39
N ASP A 227 -7.46 -18.99 8.22
CA ASP A 227 -6.95 -19.54 6.96
C ASP A 227 -5.62 -18.91 6.58
N ARG A 228 -5.45 -17.60 6.83
CA ARG A 228 -4.16 -16.90 6.65
C ARG A 228 -3.07 -17.48 7.53
N ILE A 229 -3.31 -17.59 8.84
CA ILE A 229 -2.34 -18.16 9.78
C ILE A 229 -1.97 -19.60 9.40
N ALA A 230 -2.93 -20.39 8.93
CA ALA A 230 -2.68 -21.75 8.48
C ALA A 230 -1.78 -21.77 7.22
N LYS A 231 -2.04 -20.87 6.27
CA LYS A 231 -1.25 -20.75 5.04
C LYS A 231 0.19 -20.32 5.30
N ASP A 232 0.40 -19.37 6.22
CA ASP A 232 1.74 -18.91 6.56
C ASP A 232 2.58 -20.01 7.22
N LYS A 233 1.97 -20.78 8.14
CA LYS A 233 2.64 -21.96 8.74
C LYS A 233 3.06 -23.00 7.69
N LEU A 234 2.18 -23.27 6.72
CA LEU A 234 2.50 -24.18 5.62
C LEU A 234 3.68 -23.66 4.77
N ALA A 235 3.73 -22.35 4.51
CA ALA A 235 4.82 -21.73 3.76
C ALA A 235 6.15 -21.77 4.54
N GLU A 236 6.11 -21.54 5.86
CA GLU A 236 7.27 -21.69 6.75
C GLU A 236 7.80 -23.13 6.76
N ASP A 237 6.90 -24.10 6.92
CA ASP A 237 7.25 -25.53 6.89
C ASP A 237 7.87 -25.92 5.53
N GLU A 238 7.34 -25.41 4.41
CA GLU A 238 7.91 -25.62 3.07
C GLU A 238 9.29 -24.97 2.92
N GLU A 239 9.49 -23.77 3.45
CA GLU A 239 10.79 -23.12 3.45
C GLU A 239 11.83 -23.85 4.31
N GLU A 240 11.45 -24.32 5.50
CA GLU A 240 12.33 -25.09 6.38
C GLU A 240 12.71 -26.44 5.74
N ASN A 241 11.73 -27.17 5.19
CA ASN A 241 12.00 -28.40 4.44
C ASN A 241 12.89 -28.16 3.21
N ASN A 242 12.73 -27.01 2.53
CA ASN A 242 13.60 -26.61 1.43
C ASN A 242 14.99 -26.17 1.89
N LYS A 243 15.13 -25.59 3.09
CA LYS A 243 16.43 -25.24 3.70
C LYS A 243 17.17 -26.49 4.18
N GLU A 244 16.49 -27.48 4.76
CA GLU A 244 17.09 -28.79 5.11
C GLU A 244 17.57 -29.56 3.87
N ASN A 245 16.85 -29.45 2.74
CA ASN A 245 17.30 -29.98 1.45
C ASN A 245 18.42 -29.12 0.79
N LYS A 246 18.62 -27.87 1.22
CA LYS A 246 19.66 -26.96 0.73
C LYS A 246 20.86 -26.81 1.68
N THR A 247 20.88 -27.46 2.85
CA THR A 247 22.05 -27.57 3.75
C THR A 247 23.22 -28.40 3.19
N PHE A 248 23.42 -28.36 1.86
CA PHE A 248 24.65 -28.76 1.18
C PHE A 248 25.26 -27.64 0.31
N SER A 249 24.76 -26.40 0.37
CA SER A 249 25.28 -25.32 -0.49
C SER A 249 25.07 -23.92 0.10
N TYR A 250 26.18 -23.38 0.63
CA TYR A 250 26.49 -21.97 0.93
C TYR A 250 25.95 -21.31 2.21
N LEU A 251 26.92 -21.08 3.12
CA LEU A 251 27.02 -19.91 4.01
C LEU A 251 27.09 -18.63 3.15
N ASP A 252 26.27 -17.63 3.48
CA ASP A 252 26.65 -16.21 3.59
C ASP A 252 25.39 -15.35 3.73
N TYR A 253 25.22 -14.68 4.87
CA TYR A 253 24.61 -13.33 5.03
C TYR A 253 24.68 -12.94 6.51
N TYR A 254 25.70 -12.15 6.89
CA TYR A 254 25.67 -11.10 7.94
C TYR A 254 26.83 -10.11 7.76
#